data_AF-A0A5C7Q267-F1
#
_entry.id   AF-A0A5C7Q267-F1
#
_cell.length_a   1.000
_cell.length_b   1.000
_cell.length_c   1.000
_cell.angle_alpha   90.00
_cell.angle_beta   90.00
_cell.angle_gamma   90.00
#
_symmetry.space_group_name_H-M   'P 1'
#
loop_
_entity.id
_entity.type
_entity.pdbx_description
1 polymer ?
#
loop_
_entity_poly.entity_id
_entity_poly.type
_entity_poly.pdbx_seq_one_letter_code
_entity_poly.pdbx_strand_id
1 'polypeptide(L)'
;MLEALAFIGIMATLARAAGGGLFAPRLPDKLGFVPEVLFGLMIGGGFVALHGGGLLALILSAVWAYGWMETGHGTAYTMGRQPATAQSGRKQTLSRVIDPLCEAVGAPLGGRFYCWAFMGLKGALIGLPVAPAGLLLAFLWPAAYEAGWALTERFPALRARFAATEMGEWLTGASAGLILALAL
;
A
#
# COMPACT_ATOMS: atom_id res chain seq x y z
N MET A 1 -20.08 5.28 12.81
CA MET A 1 -18.86 6.06 13.17
C MET A 1 -17.83 5.21 13.91
N LEU A 2 -18.17 4.51 15.00
CA LEU A 2 -17.22 3.63 15.70
C LEU A 2 -16.69 2.47 14.84
N GLU A 3 -17.56 1.85 14.04
CA GLU A 3 -17.19 0.77 13.12
C GLU A 3 -16.20 1.25 12.05
N ALA A 4 -16.44 2.44 11.46
CA ALA A 4 -15.54 3.06 10.49
C ALA A 4 -14.13 3.30 11.08
N LEU A 5 -14.06 3.79 12.33
CA LEU A 5 -12.78 3.99 13.02
C LEU A 5 -12.06 2.67 13.30
N ALA A 6 -12.81 1.61 13.63
CA ALA A 6 -12.24 0.28 13.81
C ALA A 6 -11.68 -0.28 12.48
N PHE A 7 -12.41 -0.12 11.36
CA PHE A 7 -11.94 -0.50 10.03
C PHE A 7 -10.64 0.21 9.65
N ILE A 8 -10.57 1.53 9.86
CA ILE A 8 -9.36 2.33 9.63
C ILE A 8 -8.19 1.81 10.46
N GLY A 9 -8.40 1.59 11.77
CA GLY A 9 -7.35 1.11 12.67
C GLY A 9 -6.85 -0.30 12.33
N ILE A 10 -7.77 -1.22 11.98
CA ILE A 10 -7.43 -2.59 11.58
C ILE A 10 -6.62 -2.57 10.29
N MET A 11 -7.09 -1.87 9.26
CA MET A 11 -6.40 -1.81 7.96
C MET A 11 -5.02 -1.15 8.08
N ALA A 12 -4.89 -0.10 8.89
CA ALA A 12 -3.61 0.53 9.20
C ALA A 12 -2.63 -0.44 9.86
N THR A 13 -3.11 -1.24 10.82
CA THR A 13 -2.31 -2.25 11.52
C THR A 13 -1.90 -3.38 10.58
N LEU A 14 -2.81 -3.87 9.73
CA LEU A 14 -2.53 -4.94 8.77
C LEU A 14 -1.51 -4.53 7.72
N ALA A 15 -1.68 -3.36 7.09
CA ALA A 15 -0.74 -2.85 6.10
C ALA A 15 0.66 -2.65 6.70
N ARG A 16 0.71 -2.16 7.94
CA ARG A 16 1.95 -1.98 8.68
C ARG A 16 2.63 -3.31 9.04
N ALA A 17 1.85 -4.30 9.47
CA ALA A 17 2.36 -5.62 9.81
C ALA A 17 2.88 -6.36 8.57
N ALA A 18 2.23 -6.18 7.41
CA ALA A 18 2.72 -6.68 6.11
C ALA A 18 4.07 -6.07 5.71
N GLY A 19 4.27 -4.77 5.95
CA GLY A 19 5.52 -4.07 5.66
C GLY A 19 6.65 -4.23 6.69
N GLY A 20 6.36 -4.86 7.84
CA GLY A 20 7.37 -5.43 8.72
C GLY A 20 8.05 -4.49 9.73
N GLY A 21 7.32 -3.67 10.51
CA GLY A 21 7.96 -2.92 11.61
C GLY A 21 7.16 -2.67 12.89
N LEU A 22 7.76 -1.88 13.82
CA LEU A 22 7.59 -1.66 15.30
C LEU A 22 6.58 -2.42 16.18
N PHE A 23 5.51 -3.00 15.63
CA PHE A 23 4.62 -3.95 16.32
C PHE A 23 4.53 -5.30 15.62
N ALA A 24 5.24 -5.50 14.50
CA ALA A 24 5.57 -6.82 14.02
C ALA A 24 6.63 -7.39 14.97
N PRO A 25 6.32 -8.37 15.87
CA PRO A 25 7.25 -9.49 15.89
C PRO A 25 7.37 -9.86 14.41
N ARG A 26 8.58 -9.98 13.86
CA ARG A 26 8.72 -10.64 12.56
C ARG A 26 7.93 -11.92 12.73
N LEU A 27 6.71 -11.94 12.19
CA LEU A 27 5.83 -13.09 12.34
C LEU A 27 6.71 -14.23 11.88
N PRO A 28 6.82 -15.33 12.66
CA PRO A 28 7.72 -16.43 12.31
C PRO A 28 7.57 -16.66 10.81
N ASP A 29 8.65 -16.68 10.01
CA ASP A 29 8.59 -16.40 8.56
C ASP A 29 7.40 -17.07 7.81
N LYS A 30 6.98 -18.25 8.29
CA LYS A 30 5.77 -18.98 7.91
C LYS A 30 4.43 -18.24 8.08
N LEU A 31 4.36 -17.12 8.79
CA LEU A 31 3.16 -16.35 9.12
C LEU A 31 3.25 -14.90 8.60
N GLY A 32 4.35 -14.53 7.93
CA GLY A 32 4.52 -13.18 7.36
C GLY A 32 3.44 -12.80 6.35
N PHE A 33 2.81 -13.79 5.70
CA PHE A 33 1.72 -13.59 4.73
C PHE A 33 0.36 -13.27 5.38
N VAL A 34 0.18 -13.55 6.69
CA VAL A 34 -1.13 -13.46 7.35
C VAL A 34 -1.72 -12.04 7.30
N PRO A 35 -0.95 -10.97 7.60
CA PRO A 35 -1.49 -9.62 7.51
C PRO A 35 -1.97 -9.23 6.11
N GLU A 36 -1.26 -9.68 5.06
CA GLU A 36 -1.62 -9.41 3.67
C GLU A 36 -2.86 -10.16 3.23
N VAL A 37 -3.01 -11.42 3.66
CA VAL A 37 -4.23 -12.20 3.43
C VAL A 37 -5.41 -11.55 4.12
N LEU A 38 -5.26 -11.13 5.38
CA LEU A 38 -6.31 -10.42 6.11
C LEU A 38 -6.66 -9.09 5.43
N PHE A 39 -5.66 -8.34 4.96
CA PHE A 39 -5.89 -7.11 4.20
C PHE A 39 -6.67 -7.38 2.91
N GLY A 40 -6.28 -8.41 2.16
CA GLY A 40 -6.98 -8.86 0.96
C GLY A 40 -8.42 -9.26 1.26
N LEU A 41 -8.66 -10.03 2.32
CA LEU A 41 -9.99 -10.42 2.77
C LEU A 41 -10.88 -9.22 3.12
N MET A 42 -10.32 -8.17 3.72
CA MET A 42 -11.07 -6.94 4.01
C MET A 42 -11.49 -6.22 2.72
N ILE A 43 -10.60 -6.14 1.72
CA ILE A 43 -10.96 -5.62 0.38
C ILE A 43 -12.02 -6.51 -0.29
N GLY A 44 -11.87 -7.84 -0.21
CA GLY A 44 -12.83 -8.79 -0.76
C GLY A 44 -14.20 -8.73 -0.08
N GLY A 45 -14.25 -8.53 1.23
CA GLY A 45 -15.48 -8.26 1.98
C GLY A 45 -16.12 -6.94 1.54
N GLY A 46 -15.32 -5.89 1.34
CA GLY A 46 -15.76 -4.64 0.73
C GLY A 46 -16.39 -4.83 -0.65
N PHE A 47 -15.76 -5.62 -1.52
CA PHE A 47 -16.31 -5.96 -2.84
C PHE A 47 -17.69 -6.59 -2.71
N VAL A 48 -17.84 -7.61 -1.85
CA VAL A 48 -19.11 -8.35 -1.70
C VAL A 48 -20.21 -7.44 -1.17
N ALA A 49 -19.88 -6.59 -0.19
CA ALA A 49 -20.86 -5.67 0.38
C ALA A 49 -21.28 -4.56 -0.60
N LEU A 50 -20.38 -4.09 -1.47
CA LEU A 50 -20.65 -3.05 -2.47
C LEU A 50 -21.39 -3.56 -3.72
N HIS A 51 -20.95 -4.70 -4.25
CA HIS A 51 -21.38 -5.17 -5.57
C HIS A 51 -22.30 -6.38 -5.53
N GLY A 52 -22.52 -6.94 -4.34
CA GLY A 52 -23.09 -8.26 -4.18
C GLY A 52 -22.12 -9.35 -4.66
N GLY A 53 -22.22 -10.54 -4.07
CA GLY A 53 -21.35 -11.65 -4.46
C GLY A 53 -21.36 -12.78 -3.45
N GLY A 54 -21.09 -13.99 -3.94
CA GLY A 54 -20.89 -15.15 -3.08
C GLY A 54 -19.43 -15.30 -2.62
N LEU A 55 -19.16 -16.41 -1.94
CA LEU A 55 -17.84 -16.79 -1.46
C LEU A 55 -16.75 -16.74 -2.55
N LEU A 56 -17.08 -17.14 -3.78
CA LEU A 56 -16.13 -17.11 -4.90
C LEU A 56 -15.65 -15.68 -5.21
N ALA A 57 -16.56 -14.69 -5.20
CA ALA A 57 -16.21 -13.30 -5.50
C ALA A 57 -15.35 -12.68 -4.38
N LEU A 58 -15.63 -13.05 -3.13
CA LEU A 58 -14.79 -12.71 -1.98
C LEU A 58 -13.37 -13.23 -2.17
N ILE A 59 -13.23 -14.53 -2.47
CA ILE A 59 -11.92 -15.17 -2.64
C ILE A 59 -11.14 -14.54 -3.80
N LEU A 60 -11.77 -14.36 -4.96
CA LEU A 60 -11.09 -13.78 -6.12
C LEU A 60 -10.62 -12.34 -5.85
N SER A 61 -11.46 -11.53 -5.22
CA SER A 61 -11.12 -10.15 -4.84
C SER A 61 -10.01 -10.09 -3.80
N ALA A 62 -10.05 -11.00 -2.81
CA ALA A 62 -9.03 -11.09 -1.78
C ALA A 62 -7.68 -11.55 -2.33
N VAL A 63 -7.66 -12.58 -3.19
CA VAL A 63 -6.45 -13.07 -3.87
C VAL A 63 -5.87 -11.99 -4.79
N TRP A 64 -6.72 -11.22 -5.47
CA TRP A 64 -6.30 -10.09 -6.29
C TRP A 64 -5.59 -9.02 -5.46
N ALA A 65 -6.23 -8.53 -4.40
CA ALA A 65 -5.65 -7.52 -3.52
C ALA A 65 -4.35 -8.02 -2.84
N TYR A 66 -4.34 -9.27 -2.39
CA TYR A 66 -3.14 -9.94 -1.85
C TYR A 66 -1.99 -9.96 -2.88
N GLY A 67 -2.25 -10.42 -4.11
CA GLY A 67 -1.24 -10.50 -5.15
C GLY A 67 -0.60 -9.15 -5.46
N TRP A 68 -1.38 -8.06 -5.41
CA TRP A 68 -0.84 -6.72 -5.59
C TRP A 68 -0.13 -6.17 -4.35
N MET A 69 -0.57 -6.53 -3.13
CA MET A 69 0.18 -6.27 -1.90
C MET A 69 1.57 -6.93 -1.92
N GLU A 70 1.70 -8.11 -2.51
CA GLU A 70 2.98 -8.83 -2.62
C GLU A 70 3.90 -8.29 -3.73
N THR A 71 3.39 -7.44 -4.63
CA THR A 71 4.28 -6.78 -5.59
C THR A 71 5.22 -5.84 -4.85
N GLY A 72 6.50 -6.22 -4.76
CA GLY A 72 7.52 -5.43 -4.06
C GLY A 72 7.66 -4.02 -4.64
N HIS A 73 7.87 -3.04 -3.77
CA HIS A 73 8.05 -1.60 -4.05
C HIS A 73 9.29 -1.03 -3.33
N GLY A 74 10.27 -1.89 -3.07
CA GLY A 74 11.50 -1.59 -2.33
C GLY A 74 12.28 -0.34 -2.77
N THR A 75 12.08 0.16 -3.98
CA THR A 75 12.74 1.39 -4.44
C THR A 75 11.77 2.57 -4.39
N ALA A 76 10.48 2.28 -4.60
CA ALA A 76 9.42 3.27 -4.60
C ALA A 76 9.04 3.79 -3.21
N TYR A 77 9.24 3.02 -2.12
CA TYR A 77 8.94 3.50 -0.75
C TYR A 77 9.75 4.73 -0.33
N THR A 78 10.88 4.96 -1.00
CA THR A 78 11.80 6.07 -0.68
C THR A 78 11.26 7.40 -1.17
N MET A 79 10.23 7.38 -2.02
CA MET A 79 9.57 8.57 -2.56
C MET A 79 10.57 9.59 -3.12
N GLY A 80 11.58 9.12 -3.86
CA GLY A 80 12.60 9.97 -4.49
C GLY A 80 13.81 10.31 -3.63
N ARG A 81 13.85 9.89 -2.36
CA ARG A 81 14.91 10.28 -1.41
C ARG A 81 16.17 9.42 -1.49
N GLN A 82 16.07 8.22 -2.07
CA GLN A 82 17.21 7.32 -2.26
C GLN A 82 17.22 6.76 -3.69
N PRO A 83 17.37 7.61 -4.72
CA PRO A 83 17.27 7.17 -6.12
C PRO A 83 18.34 6.12 -6.50
N ALA A 84 19.48 6.11 -5.81
CA ALA A 84 20.54 5.14 -6.03
C ALA A 84 20.11 3.68 -5.74
N THR A 85 19.16 3.45 -4.82
CA THR A 85 18.67 2.09 -4.55
C THR A 85 17.82 1.55 -5.69
N ALA A 86 17.14 2.43 -6.43
CA ALA A 86 16.39 2.07 -7.64
C ALA A 86 17.28 1.62 -8.81
N GLN A 87 18.53 2.08 -8.82
CA GLN A 87 19.51 1.77 -9.86
C GLN A 87 20.28 0.46 -9.59
N SER A 88 19.96 -0.25 -8.50
CA SER A 88 20.61 -1.52 -8.11
C SER A 88 20.31 -2.71 -9.04
N GLY A 89 19.48 -2.52 -10.09
CA GLY A 89 19.19 -3.54 -11.11
C GLY A 89 18.14 -4.59 -10.72
N ARG A 90 17.67 -4.61 -9.46
CA ARG A 90 16.60 -5.53 -9.02
C ARG A 90 15.23 -5.02 -9.49
N LYS A 91 14.80 -5.44 -10.68
CA LYS A 91 13.48 -5.10 -11.23
C LYS A 91 12.35 -5.70 -10.40
N GLN A 92 11.33 -4.90 -10.12
CA GLN A 92 10.12 -5.32 -9.41
C GLN A 92 8.99 -5.59 -10.42
N THR A 93 7.92 -6.26 -9.99
CA THR A 93 6.82 -6.68 -10.87
C THR A 93 6.27 -5.51 -11.70
N LEU A 94 6.01 -4.37 -11.06
CA LEU A 94 5.48 -3.18 -11.73
C LEU A 94 6.54 -2.39 -12.51
N SER A 95 7.84 -2.63 -12.31
CA SER A 95 8.91 -1.95 -13.08
C SER A 95 8.77 -2.19 -14.59
N ARG A 96 8.23 -3.35 -14.99
CA ARG A 96 7.96 -3.65 -16.41
C ARG A 96 6.97 -2.68 -17.08
N VAL A 97 6.12 -2.04 -16.27
CA VAL A 97 5.13 -1.05 -16.72
C VAL A 97 5.64 0.36 -16.45
N ILE A 98 6.24 0.60 -15.28
CA ILE A 98 6.63 1.94 -14.84
C ILE A 98 7.95 2.42 -15.46
N ASP A 99 8.93 1.55 -15.67
CA ASP A 99 10.22 1.95 -16.25
C ASP A 99 10.01 2.55 -17.66
N PRO A 100 9.30 1.90 -18.61
CA PRO A 100 9.06 2.48 -19.93
C PRO A 100 8.27 3.78 -19.90
N LEU A 101 7.31 3.91 -18.95
CA LEU A 101 6.56 5.15 -18.77
C LEU A 101 7.48 6.30 -18.31
N CYS A 102 8.38 6.02 -17.37
CA CYS A 102 9.35 7.00 -16.88
C CYS A 102 10.35 7.40 -17.96
N GLU A 103 10.86 6.42 -18.73
CA GLU A 103 11.72 6.67 -19.88
C GLU A 103 11.04 7.55 -20.93
N ALA A 104 9.77 7.27 -21.25
CA ALA A 104 9.00 8.05 -22.23
C ALA A 104 8.80 9.52 -21.84
N VAL A 105 8.72 9.82 -20.53
CA VAL A 105 8.57 11.20 -20.04
C VAL A 105 9.89 11.82 -19.54
N GLY A 106 11.02 11.14 -19.72
CA GLY A 106 12.34 11.60 -19.27
C GLY A 106 12.48 11.70 -17.74
N ALA A 107 11.68 10.96 -16.98
CA ALA A 107 11.75 10.94 -15.53
C ALA A 107 12.82 9.94 -15.03
N PRO A 108 13.68 10.31 -14.07
CA PRO A 108 14.69 9.40 -13.55
C PRO A 108 14.07 8.24 -12.77
N LEU A 109 14.57 7.02 -13.01
CA LEU A 109 14.22 5.85 -12.20
C LEU A 109 14.58 6.08 -10.73
N GLY A 110 13.66 5.73 -9.83
CA GLY A 110 13.78 6.04 -8.40
C GLY A 110 13.57 7.50 -8.04
N GLY A 111 13.31 8.39 -9.00
CA GLY A 111 12.87 9.76 -8.75
C GLY A 111 11.43 9.83 -8.24
N ARG A 112 11.02 11.02 -7.80
CA ARG A 112 9.69 11.23 -7.20
C ARG A 112 8.55 10.79 -8.10
N PHE A 113 8.60 11.12 -9.40
CA PHE A 113 7.59 10.71 -10.37
C PHE A 113 7.51 9.18 -10.50
N TYR A 114 8.65 8.50 -10.65
CA TYR A 114 8.73 7.03 -10.68
C TYR A 114 8.07 6.42 -9.44
N CYS A 115 8.42 6.91 -8.24
CA CYS A 115 7.85 6.39 -6.99
C CYS A 115 6.33 6.61 -6.93
N TRP A 116 5.86 7.81 -7.30
CA TRP A 116 4.42 8.12 -7.34
C TRP A 116 3.66 7.24 -8.32
N ALA A 117 4.17 7.07 -9.55
CA ALA A 117 3.54 6.24 -10.56
C ALA A 117 3.50 4.77 -10.13
N PHE A 118 4.59 4.26 -9.57
CA PHE A 118 4.66 2.88 -9.08
C PHE A 118 3.68 2.63 -7.93
N MET A 119 3.74 3.47 -6.89
CA MET A 119 2.89 3.32 -5.70
C MET A 119 1.43 3.59 -6.03
N GLY A 120 1.16 4.53 -6.94
CA GLY A 120 -0.18 4.82 -7.42
C GLY A 120 -0.77 3.67 -8.22
N LEU A 121 -0.03 3.10 -9.18
CA LEU A 121 -0.50 1.93 -9.92
C LEU A 121 -0.76 0.76 -8.98
N LYS A 122 0.15 0.51 -8.02
CA LYS A 122 -0.07 -0.51 -6.98
C LYS A 122 -1.35 -0.25 -6.19
N GLY A 123 -1.53 0.96 -5.66
CA GLY A 123 -2.72 1.33 -4.90
C GLY A 123 -4.00 1.16 -5.70
N ALA A 124 -4.01 1.57 -6.97
CA ALA A 124 -5.15 1.40 -7.88
C ALA A 124 -5.50 -0.08 -8.07
N LEU A 125 -4.49 -0.94 -8.27
CA LEU A 125 -4.68 -2.37 -8.48
C LEU A 125 -5.20 -3.06 -7.21
N ILE A 126 -4.69 -2.70 -6.04
CA ILE A 126 -5.21 -3.19 -4.76
C ILE A 126 -6.68 -2.78 -4.57
N GLY A 127 -7.01 -1.53 -4.88
CA GLY A 127 -8.34 -0.97 -4.70
C GLY A 127 -9.36 -1.34 -5.78
N LEU A 128 -8.93 -1.95 -6.90
CA LEU A 128 -9.80 -2.25 -8.04
C LEU A 128 -11.09 -3.02 -7.68
N PRO A 129 -11.10 -4.01 -6.78
CA PRO A 129 -12.32 -4.70 -6.39
C PRO A 129 -13.38 -3.78 -5.77
N VAL A 130 -12.99 -2.68 -5.13
CA VAL A 130 -13.94 -1.75 -4.47
C VAL A 130 -14.11 -0.46 -5.27
N ALA A 131 -13.98 -0.56 -6.61
CA ALA A 131 -14.18 0.56 -7.51
C ALA A 131 -15.64 1.07 -7.49
N PRO A 132 -15.88 2.38 -7.70
CA PRO A 132 -14.89 3.40 -8.04
C PRO A 132 -14.09 3.94 -6.85
N ALA A 133 -14.59 3.80 -5.61
CA ALA A 133 -13.97 4.39 -4.42
C ALA A 133 -12.53 3.89 -4.20
N GLY A 134 -12.28 2.61 -4.44
CA GLY A 134 -10.95 2.00 -4.37
C GLY A 134 -9.91 2.60 -5.29
N LEU A 135 -10.31 3.19 -6.43
CA LEU A 135 -9.38 3.84 -7.34
C LEU A 135 -8.74 5.09 -6.74
N LEU A 136 -9.32 5.66 -5.68
CA LEU A 136 -8.68 6.77 -4.94
C LEU A 136 -7.36 6.34 -4.28
N LEU A 137 -7.13 5.03 -4.07
CA LEU A 137 -5.83 4.52 -3.65
C LEU A 137 -4.72 4.82 -4.67
N ALA A 138 -5.05 5.06 -5.94
CA ALA A 138 -4.06 5.51 -6.92
C ALA A 138 -3.33 6.80 -6.50
N PHE A 139 -4.03 7.66 -5.75
CA PHE A 139 -3.48 8.90 -5.23
C PHE A 139 -3.13 8.78 -3.74
N LEU A 140 -4.02 8.21 -2.93
CA LEU A 140 -3.82 8.14 -1.48
C LEU A 140 -2.64 7.24 -1.10
N TRP A 141 -2.34 6.21 -1.89
CA TRP A 141 -1.24 5.30 -1.59
C TRP A 141 0.13 6.01 -1.63
N PRO A 142 0.56 6.64 -2.74
CA PRO A 142 1.79 7.43 -2.75
C PRO A 142 1.73 8.64 -1.79
N ALA A 143 0.58 9.31 -1.67
CA ALA A 143 0.44 10.46 -0.78
C ALA A 143 0.70 10.09 0.70
N ALA A 144 0.24 8.92 1.14
CA ALA A 144 0.48 8.41 2.48
C ALA A 144 1.97 8.17 2.76
N TYR A 145 2.72 7.63 1.80
CA TYR A 145 4.17 7.48 1.95
C TYR A 145 4.89 8.84 2.02
N GLU A 146 4.49 9.81 1.20
CA GLU A 146 5.04 11.17 1.27
C GLU A 146 4.74 11.83 2.61
N ALA A 147 3.51 11.67 3.12
CA ALA A 147 3.14 12.13 4.44
C ALA A 147 3.96 11.43 5.53
N GLY A 148 4.20 10.12 5.42
CA GLY A 148 5.05 9.38 6.36
C GLY A 148 6.48 9.92 6.43
N TRP A 149 7.08 10.22 5.27
CA TRP A 149 8.37 10.91 5.21
C TRP A 149 8.31 12.32 5.79
N ALA A 150 7.35 13.15 5.38
CA ALA A 150 7.23 14.52 5.87
C ALA A 150 7.03 14.58 7.39
N LEU A 151 6.24 13.66 7.96
CA LEU A 151 6.01 13.57 9.41
C LEU A 151 7.27 13.15 10.16
N THR A 152 8.00 12.13 9.68
CA THR A 152 9.23 11.69 10.34
C THR A 152 10.36 12.71 10.19
N GLU A 153 10.44 13.45 9.09
CA GLU A 153 11.37 14.57 8.91
C GLU A 153 11.03 15.74 9.85
N ARG A 154 9.75 16.08 9.97
CA ARG A 154 9.27 17.20 10.80
C ARG A 154 9.33 16.92 12.30
N PHE A 155 9.15 15.66 12.72
CA PHE A 155 9.05 15.28 14.13
C PHE A 155 10.15 14.27 14.51
N PRO A 156 11.29 14.74 15.06
CA PRO A 156 12.42 13.87 15.44
C PRO A 156 12.04 12.74 16.41
N ALA A 157 11.08 12.98 17.31
CA ALA A 157 10.56 11.96 18.22
C ALA A 157 9.85 10.81 17.49
N LEU A 158 9.19 11.10 16.36
CA LEU A 158 8.61 10.07 15.50
C LEU A 158 9.72 9.32 14.76
N ARG A 159 10.71 10.02 14.20
CA ARG A 159 11.85 9.38 13.50
C ARG A 159 12.67 8.44 14.39
N ALA A 160 12.81 8.77 15.67
CA ALA A 160 13.51 7.92 16.63
C ALA A 160 12.76 6.61 16.92
N ARG A 161 11.45 6.57 16.63
CA ARG A 161 10.62 5.40 16.82
C ARG A 161 10.38 4.70 15.50
N PHE A 162 9.86 5.39 14.49
CA PHE A 162 9.41 4.81 13.24
C PHE A 162 10.30 5.23 12.07
N ALA A 163 10.61 4.28 11.19
CA ALA A 163 11.13 4.63 9.87
C ALA A 163 10.04 5.37 9.05
N ALA A 164 10.43 6.15 8.06
CA ALA A 164 9.46 6.86 7.24
C ALA A 164 8.53 5.92 6.44
N THR A 165 9.09 4.81 5.96
CA THR A 165 8.39 3.76 5.21
C THR A 165 7.30 3.11 6.04
N GLU A 166 7.62 2.89 7.30
CA GLU A 166 6.76 2.34 8.33
C GLU A 166 5.53 3.22 8.57
N MET A 167 5.75 4.53 8.72
CA MET A 167 4.67 5.49 8.83
C MET A 167 3.83 5.52 7.55
N GLY A 168 4.48 5.44 6.38
CA GLY A 168 3.82 5.36 5.09
C GLY A 168 2.86 4.17 4.99
N GLU A 169 3.30 2.97 5.35
CA GLU A 169 2.49 1.75 5.34
C GLU A 169 1.26 1.87 6.23
N TRP A 170 1.44 2.39 7.46
CA TRP A 170 0.33 2.61 8.38
C TRP A 170 -0.70 3.59 7.79
N LEU A 171 -0.23 4.71 7.22
CA LEU A 171 -1.10 5.70 6.58
C LEU A 171 -1.79 5.15 5.32
N THR A 172 -1.15 4.27 4.55
CA THR A 172 -1.80 3.61 3.41
C THR A 172 -2.90 2.66 3.84
N GLY A 173 -2.68 1.88 4.91
CA GLY A 173 -3.72 1.03 5.46
C GLY A 173 -4.88 1.83 6.05
N ALA A 174 -4.58 2.92 6.75
CA ALA A 174 -5.61 3.85 7.24
C ALA A 174 -6.44 4.43 6.08
N SER A 175 -5.79 4.81 4.98
CA SER A 175 -6.45 5.32 3.77
C SER A 175 -7.34 4.27 3.11
N ALA A 176 -6.88 3.01 3.03
CA ALA A 176 -7.69 1.91 2.51
C ALA A 176 -8.91 1.62 3.41
N GLY A 177 -8.72 1.61 4.73
CA GLY A 177 -9.82 1.46 5.68
C GLY A 177 -10.82 2.60 5.61
N LEU A 178 -10.37 3.84 5.41
CA LEU A 178 -11.24 5.00 5.22
C LEU A 178 -12.06 4.86 3.93
N ILE A 179 -11.44 4.45 2.82
CA ILE A 179 -12.15 4.22 1.57
C ILE A 179 -13.24 3.16 1.74
N LEU A 180 -12.91 2.02 2.37
CA LEU A 180 -13.90 0.98 2.63
C LEU A 180 -15.05 1.51 3.49
N ALA A 181 -14.73 2.22 4.57
CA ALA A 181 -15.74 2.76 5.48
C ALA A 181 -16.61 3.87 4.85
N LEU A 182 -16.14 4.56 3.81
CA LEU A 182 -16.92 5.55 3.07
C LEU A 182 -17.72 4.95 1.91
N ALA A 183 -17.30 3.79 1.41
CA ALA A 183 -17.94 3.12 0.30
C ALA A 183 -19.14 2.26 0.77
N LEU A 184 -19.03 1.67 1.97
CA LEU A 184 -20.06 0.86 2.63
C LEU A 184 -21.11 1.72 3.35
#